data_AF-A0A381QMT8-F1
#
_entry.id   AF-A0A381QMT8-F1
#
_cell.length_a   1.000
_cell.length_b   1.000
_cell.length_c   1.000
_cell.angle_alpha   90.00
_cell.angle_beta   90.00
_cell.angle_gamma   90.00
#
_symmetry.space_group_name_H-M   'P 1'
#
loop_
_entity.id
_entity.type
_entity.pdbx_description
1 polymer ?
#
loop_
_entity_poly.entity_id
_entity_poly.type
_entity_poly.pdbx_seq_one_letter_code
_entity_poly.pdbx_strand_id
1 'polypeptide(L)'
;VIESVLENPSVILAAQVDRLRSELVARLKMEGVEYEERMERLAEVEPPRPLKEFLYGTFDVFRRHHPWVGDENVKPKSVARELYETGFDFRQYIEHHGLKRSEGTVLRYLGEAYKALVQNVPEDSKTEALYDLEAWMGETIRQVDSSLLDEWEKLRHPTDETVGTVEDQVPDRPDVTRNARAFRVMVRNEVFRWVQLLSRRRLDDHEALAGVPTVGDVRRTADDVTKSIAPYWEEHPELPTDSHARGGAFFSLDDSGPDRWPVRQTVADPEGHHEWVLDGEVDLAASREEGRAVVRLGAIHRL
;
A
#
# COMPACT_ATOMS: atom_id res chain seq x y z
N VAL A 1 13.72 11.71 8.14
CA VAL A 1 12.37 11.10 8.25
C VAL A 1 11.37 12.24 8.30
N ILE A 2 10.65 12.50 7.21
CA ILE A 2 9.76 13.68 7.11
C ILE A 2 8.59 13.61 8.10
N GLU A 3 8.06 12.41 8.33
CA GLU A 3 6.93 12.20 9.25
C GLU A 3 7.24 12.60 10.70
N SER A 4 8.53 12.69 11.06
CA SER A 4 8.97 13.06 12.41
C SER A 4 8.62 14.48 12.84
N VAL A 5 8.35 15.38 11.88
CA VAL A 5 7.93 16.77 12.17
C VAL A 5 6.42 16.95 12.18
N LEU A 6 5.65 15.89 11.89
CA LEU A 6 4.20 15.93 11.88
C LEU A 6 3.63 15.61 13.27
N GLU A 7 2.37 15.97 13.49
CA GLU A 7 1.64 15.56 14.68
C GLU A 7 1.34 14.06 14.69
N ASN A 8 1.16 13.48 15.87
CA ASN A 8 0.85 12.05 16.01
C ASN A 8 -0.62 11.80 15.68
N PRO A 9 -0.93 10.96 14.66
CA PRO A 9 -2.30 10.53 14.41
C PRO A 9 -2.63 9.37 15.35
N SER A 10 -3.02 9.67 16.60
CA SER A 10 -3.16 8.68 17.68
C SER A 10 -3.98 7.45 17.31
N VAL A 11 -5.07 7.61 16.56
CA VAL A 11 -5.94 6.50 16.11
C VAL A 11 -5.21 5.56 15.15
N ILE A 12 -4.39 6.10 14.25
CA ILE A 12 -3.64 5.31 13.28
C ILE A 12 -2.50 4.56 13.98
N LEU A 13 -1.77 5.24 14.86
CA LEU A 13 -0.68 4.62 15.62
C LEU A 13 -1.19 3.52 16.55
N ALA A 14 -2.37 3.71 17.16
CA ALA A 14 -3.01 2.67 17.96
C ALA A 14 -3.36 1.43 17.10
N ALA A 15 -3.93 1.64 15.90
CA ALA A 15 -4.25 0.54 15.00
C ALA A 15 -3.00 -0.24 14.53
N GLN A 16 -1.90 0.46 14.24
CA GLN A 16 -0.60 -0.18 13.93
C GLN A 16 -0.11 -1.05 15.10
N VAL A 17 -0.18 -0.52 16.33
CA VAL A 17 0.22 -1.27 17.54
C VAL A 17 -0.68 -2.50 17.74
N ASP A 18 -2.00 -2.36 17.59
CA ASP A 18 -2.95 -3.46 17.74
C ASP A 18 -2.67 -4.59 16.73
N ARG A 19 -2.33 -4.21 15.49
CA ARG A 19 -1.93 -5.15 14.45
C ARG A 19 -0.63 -5.87 14.82
N LEU A 20 0.42 -5.14 15.21
CA LEU A 20 1.70 -5.70 15.63
C LEU A 20 1.55 -6.64 16.84
N ARG A 21 0.71 -6.27 17.81
CA ARG A 21 0.36 -7.11 18.96
C ARG A 21 -0.35 -8.40 18.52
N SER A 22 -1.27 -8.30 17.57
CA SER A 22 -2.00 -9.46 17.04
C SER A 22 -1.08 -10.45 16.33
N GLU A 23 -0.09 -9.96 15.56
CA GLU A 23 0.91 -10.80 14.91
C GLU A 23 1.87 -11.43 15.93
N LEU A 24 2.32 -10.63 16.91
CA LEU A 24 3.22 -11.11 17.95
C LEU A 24 2.54 -12.21 18.79
N VAL A 25 1.29 -12.02 19.23
CA VAL A 25 0.59 -13.04 20.02
C VAL A 25 0.36 -14.32 19.22
N ALA A 26 0.07 -14.24 17.92
CA ALA A 26 -0.07 -15.41 17.06
C ALA A 26 1.26 -16.17 16.94
N ARG A 27 2.38 -15.46 16.72
CA ARG A 27 3.72 -16.04 16.66
C ARG A 27 4.11 -16.71 17.98
N LEU A 28 3.99 -16.00 19.10
CA LEU A 28 4.34 -16.52 20.42
C LEU A 28 3.47 -17.73 20.82
N LYS A 29 2.22 -17.81 20.34
CA LYS A 29 1.38 -19.01 20.49
C LYS A 29 1.94 -20.21 19.74
N MET A 30 2.40 -20.03 18.50
CA MET A 30 3.00 -21.10 17.70
C MET A 30 4.33 -21.56 18.29
N GLU A 31 5.10 -20.63 18.87
CA GLU A 31 6.36 -20.92 19.58
C GLU A 31 6.15 -21.56 20.96
N GLY A 32 4.90 -21.65 21.46
CA GLY A 32 4.58 -22.26 22.75
C GLY A 32 4.98 -21.42 23.97
N VAL A 33 5.10 -20.09 23.82
CA VAL A 33 5.48 -19.18 24.92
C VAL A 33 4.37 -19.05 25.96
N GLU A 34 4.77 -19.05 27.23
CA GLU A 34 3.85 -18.96 28.37
C GLU A 34 3.02 -17.67 28.36
N TYR A 35 1.82 -17.74 28.96
CA TYR A 35 0.88 -16.59 28.94
C TYR A 35 1.47 -15.33 29.56
N GLU A 36 2.12 -15.44 30.72
CA GLU A 36 2.66 -14.29 31.45
C GLU A 36 3.77 -13.59 30.67
N GLU A 37 4.71 -14.36 30.12
CA GLU A 37 5.77 -13.84 29.24
C GLU A 37 5.20 -13.22 27.95
N ARG A 38 4.13 -13.78 27.37
CA ARG A 38 3.44 -13.15 26.24
C ARG A 38 2.89 -11.78 26.60
N MET A 39 2.29 -11.64 27.77
CA MET A 39 1.73 -10.36 28.21
C MET A 39 2.80 -9.30 28.44
N GLU A 40 3.95 -9.68 29.00
CA GLU A 40 5.12 -8.79 29.12
C GLU A 40 5.61 -8.33 27.75
N ARG A 41 5.89 -9.25 26.82
CA ARG A 41 6.35 -8.91 25.47
C ARG A 41 5.34 -8.05 24.69
N LEU A 42 4.04 -8.29 24.87
CA LEU A 42 3.00 -7.48 24.25
C LEU A 42 2.93 -6.06 24.81
N ALA A 43 3.26 -5.85 26.09
CA ALA A 43 3.27 -4.53 26.72
C ALA A 43 4.36 -3.61 26.14
N GLU A 44 5.44 -4.18 25.61
CA GLU A 44 6.55 -3.45 25.01
C GLU A 44 6.33 -3.10 23.52
N VAL A 45 5.23 -3.56 22.91
CA VAL A 45 4.96 -3.27 21.50
C VAL A 45 4.67 -1.79 21.31
N GLU A 46 5.50 -1.14 20.51
CA GLU A 46 5.39 0.26 20.12
C GLU A 46 5.21 0.38 18.60
N PRO A 47 4.62 1.49 18.10
CA PRO A 47 4.51 1.70 16.67
C PRO A 47 5.92 1.84 16.04
N PRO A 48 6.09 1.58 14.73
CA PRO A 48 7.38 1.73 14.08
C PRO A 48 7.89 3.18 14.16
N ARG A 49 9.13 3.36 14.63
CA ARG A 49 9.79 4.66 14.77
C ARG A 49 11.13 4.67 14.01
N PRO A 50 11.12 4.87 12.68
CA PRO A 50 12.32 4.79 11.89
C PRO A 50 13.38 5.80 12.33
N LEU A 51 14.64 5.35 12.42
CA LEU A 51 15.79 6.16 12.82
C LEU A 51 15.61 6.86 14.18
N LYS A 52 14.81 6.29 15.10
CA LYS A 52 14.49 6.85 16.41
C LYS A 52 15.75 7.32 17.17
N GLU A 53 16.73 6.43 17.32
CA GLU A 53 17.94 6.68 18.11
C GLU A 53 18.77 7.82 17.49
N PHE A 54 18.92 7.81 16.17
CA PHE A 54 19.62 8.87 15.43
C PHE A 54 18.89 10.22 15.55
N LEU A 55 17.57 10.22 15.38
CA LEU A 55 16.76 11.43 15.42
C LEU A 55 16.76 12.06 16.81
N TYR A 56 16.52 11.27 17.86
CA TYR A 56 16.56 11.80 19.23
C TYR A 56 17.97 12.24 19.62
N GLY A 57 19.00 11.45 19.33
CA GLY A 57 20.38 11.84 19.62
C GLY A 57 20.77 13.16 18.96
N THR A 58 20.39 13.35 17.69
CA THR A 58 20.68 14.60 16.96
C THR A 58 19.84 15.76 17.47
N PHE A 59 18.55 15.53 17.76
CA PHE A 59 17.66 16.57 18.25
C PHE A 59 18.01 17.03 19.67
N ASP A 60 18.52 16.14 20.53
CA ASP A 60 19.03 16.49 21.85
C ASP A 60 20.26 17.40 21.78
N VAL A 61 21.14 17.18 20.79
CA VAL A 61 22.28 18.08 20.53
C VAL A 61 21.78 19.43 20.02
N PHE A 62 20.79 19.44 19.14
CA PHE A 62 20.16 20.67 18.66
C PHE A 62 19.53 21.47 19.81
N ARG A 63 18.69 20.84 20.64
CA ARG A 63 18.03 21.45 21.81
C ARG A 63 19.01 22.14 22.77
N ARG A 64 20.19 21.54 23.01
CA ARG A 64 21.23 22.14 23.88
C ARG A 64 21.69 23.51 23.40
N HIS A 65 21.63 23.77 22.09
CA HIS A 65 22.04 25.04 21.48
C HIS A 65 20.87 25.98 21.19
N HIS A 66 19.62 25.53 21.35
CA HIS A 66 18.41 26.27 21.00
C HIS A 66 17.39 26.21 22.16
N PRO A 67 17.60 26.95 23.27
CA PRO A 67 16.79 26.83 24.49
C PRO A 67 15.29 27.16 24.32
N TRP A 68 14.94 27.92 23.28
CA TRP A 68 13.55 28.31 23.00
C TRP A 68 12.69 27.16 22.46
N VAL A 69 13.28 26.02 22.11
CA VAL A 69 12.55 24.80 21.70
C VAL A 69 11.69 24.25 22.87
N GLY A 70 12.05 24.57 24.11
CA GLY A 70 11.25 24.21 25.29
C GLY A 70 11.09 22.70 25.44
N ASP A 71 9.85 22.22 25.48
CA ASP A 71 9.52 20.79 25.63
C ASP A 71 9.18 20.10 24.30
N GLU A 72 9.27 20.81 23.17
CA GLU A 72 9.02 20.21 21.86
C GLU A 72 10.06 19.15 21.51
N ASN A 73 9.62 18.10 20.82
CA ASN A 73 10.48 17.03 20.35
C ASN A 73 9.98 16.49 19.00
N VAL A 74 10.89 15.90 18.24
CA VAL A 74 10.55 15.13 17.04
C VAL A 74 9.74 13.90 17.43
N LYS A 75 8.82 13.50 16.55
CA LYS A 75 7.89 12.40 16.78
C LYS A 75 8.09 11.36 15.68
N PRO A 76 9.18 10.56 15.67
CA PRO A 76 9.39 9.57 14.61
C PRO A 76 8.19 8.62 14.53
N LYS A 77 7.70 8.38 13.32
CA LYS A 77 6.61 7.44 13.01
C LYS A 77 6.68 7.00 11.55
N SER A 78 5.88 6.02 11.18
CA SER A 78 5.89 5.42 9.84
C SER A 78 4.46 5.09 9.40
N VAL A 79 3.69 6.10 9.00
CA VAL A 79 2.31 5.90 8.52
C VAL A 79 2.29 5.98 6.99
N ALA A 80 2.76 7.11 6.43
CA ALA A 80 2.85 7.26 4.98
C ALA A 80 3.90 6.31 4.39
N ARG A 81 5.01 6.13 5.11
CA ARG A 81 6.03 5.14 4.76
C ARG A 81 5.48 3.71 4.77
N GLU A 82 4.69 3.31 5.77
CA GLU A 82 4.13 1.96 5.81
C GLU A 82 3.18 1.73 4.62
N LEU A 83 2.28 2.67 4.35
CA LEU A 83 1.40 2.62 3.17
C LEU A 83 2.23 2.43 1.89
N TYR A 84 3.29 3.22 1.74
CA TYR A 84 4.16 3.10 0.58
C TYR A 84 4.88 1.77 0.54
N GLU A 85 5.56 1.32 1.60
CA GLU A 85 6.41 0.12 1.62
C GLU A 85 5.61 -1.17 1.47
N THR A 86 4.45 -1.26 2.12
CA THR A 86 3.52 -2.38 1.98
C THR A 86 2.91 -2.46 0.58
N GLY A 87 2.93 -1.36 -0.19
CA GLY A 87 2.32 -1.31 -1.50
C GLY A 87 0.79 -1.37 -1.45
N PHE A 88 0.18 -1.08 -0.30
CA PHE A 88 -1.28 -1.00 -0.21
C PHE A 88 -1.81 0.22 -0.95
N ASP A 89 -2.99 0.07 -1.55
CA ASP A 89 -3.83 1.22 -1.85
C ASP A 89 -4.49 1.78 -0.56
N PHE A 90 -5.19 2.91 -0.66
CA PHE A 90 -5.84 3.53 0.50
C PHE A 90 -6.87 2.61 1.16
N ARG A 91 -7.75 1.96 0.37
CA ARG A 91 -8.83 1.10 0.89
C ARG A 91 -8.25 -0.15 1.57
N GLN A 92 -7.23 -0.74 0.97
CA GLN A 92 -6.48 -1.86 1.52
C GLN A 92 -5.84 -1.49 2.85
N TYR A 93 -5.25 -0.31 2.98
CA TYR A 93 -4.68 0.17 4.24
C TYR A 93 -5.74 0.39 5.32
N ILE A 94 -6.89 0.96 4.95
CA ILE A 94 -8.05 1.11 5.84
C ILE A 94 -8.55 -0.24 6.34
N GLU A 95 -8.70 -1.21 5.44
CA GLU A 95 -9.14 -2.57 5.79
C GLU A 95 -8.11 -3.29 6.66
N HIS A 96 -6.82 -3.22 6.28
CA HIS A 96 -5.72 -3.87 6.97
C HIS A 96 -5.64 -3.47 8.45
N HIS A 97 -5.85 -2.19 8.74
CA HIS A 97 -5.78 -1.62 10.09
C HIS A 97 -7.15 -1.44 10.75
N GLY A 98 -8.25 -1.83 10.10
CA GLY A 98 -9.61 -1.69 10.65
C GLY A 98 -10.07 -0.24 10.85
N LEU A 99 -9.61 0.69 10.01
CA LEU A 99 -9.76 2.15 10.16
C LEU A 99 -11.02 2.74 9.48
N LYS A 100 -12.05 1.93 9.19
CA LYS A 100 -13.26 2.35 8.44
C LYS A 100 -13.98 3.57 9.03
N ARG A 101 -13.89 3.79 10.35
CA ARG A 101 -14.49 4.97 11.03
C ARG A 101 -13.53 6.16 11.15
N SER A 102 -12.35 6.07 10.57
CA SER A 102 -11.26 7.03 10.71
C SER A 102 -10.56 7.33 9.38
N GLU A 103 -11.22 7.02 8.26
CA GLU A 103 -10.70 7.27 6.91
C GLU A 103 -10.29 8.72 6.70
N GLY A 104 -11.14 9.68 7.11
CA GLY A 104 -10.80 11.11 7.03
C GLY A 104 -9.57 11.50 7.87
N THR A 105 -9.29 10.81 8.97
CA THR A 105 -8.06 11.03 9.77
C THR A 105 -6.83 10.52 9.02
N VAL A 106 -6.94 9.36 8.36
CA VAL A 106 -5.89 8.81 7.51
C VAL A 106 -5.62 9.74 6.33
N LEU A 107 -6.66 10.14 5.60
CA LEU A 107 -6.55 11.03 4.45
C LEU A 107 -5.92 12.37 4.83
N ARG A 108 -6.37 12.99 5.94
CA ARG A 108 -5.78 14.23 6.45
C ARG A 108 -4.29 14.07 6.75
N TYR A 109 -3.91 13.00 7.45
CA TYR A 109 -2.52 12.75 7.79
C TYR A 109 -1.66 12.51 6.53
N LEU A 110 -2.15 11.74 5.56
CA LEU A 110 -1.46 11.56 4.28
C LEU A 110 -1.31 12.89 3.53
N GLY A 111 -2.33 13.75 3.54
CA GLY A 111 -2.26 15.10 2.99
C GLY A 111 -1.19 15.97 3.65
N GLU A 112 -1.07 15.90 4.98
CA GLU A 112 -0.03 16.59 5.75
C GLU A 112 1.37 16.06 5.41
N ALA A 113 1.53 14.73 5.33
CA ALA A 113 2.79 14.10 4.97
C ALA A 113 3.22 14.41 3.53
N TYR A 114 2.29 14.41 2.57
CA TYR A 114 2.54 14.82 1.19
C TYR A 114 3.00 16.29 1.11
N LYS A 115 2.28 17.21 1.78
CA LYS A 115 2.67 18.62 1.83
C LYS A 115 4.04 18.82 2.44
N ALA A 116 4.31 18.15 3.56
CA ALA A 116 5.61 18.24 4.22
C ALA A 116 6.74 17.70 3.34
N LEU A 117 6.50 16.62 2.59
CA LEU A 117 7.47 16.07 1.65
C LEU A 117 7.82 17.07 0.55
N VAL A 118 6.81 17.59 -0.13
CA VAL A 118 6.97 18.54 -1.25
C VAL A 118 7.62 19.86 -0.81
N GLN A 119 7.30 20.36 0.39
CA GLN A 119 7.74 21.67 0.85
C GLN A 119 9.13 21.65 1.52
N ASN A 120 9.47 20.55 2.21
CA ASN A 120 10.66 20.54 3.08
C ASN A 120 11.84 19.75 2.49
N VAL A 121 11.64 18.95 1.45
CA VAL A 121 12.75 18.27 0.77
C VAL A 121 13.28 19.15 -0.37
N PRO A 122 14.54 19.61 -0.30
CA PRO A 122 15.15 20.38 -1.37
C PRO A 122 15.17 19.62 -2.69
N GLU A 123 14.92 20.32 -3.80
CA GLU A 123 14.79 19.72 -5.13
C GLU A 123 16.07 18.99 -5.60
N ASP A 124 17.23 19.51 -5.24
CA ASP A 124 18.55 18.92 -5.53
C ASP A 124 18.82 17.62 -4.75
N SER A 125 18.05 17.37 -3.69
CA SER A 125 18.14 16.18 -2.86
C SER A 125 17.14 15.09 -3.29
N LYS A 126 16.26 15.38 -4.26
CA LYS A 126 15.24 14.45 -4.72
C LYS A 126 15.82 13.44 -5.72
N THR A 127 15.59 12.17 -5.44
CA THR A 127 15.89 11.06 -6.35
C THR A 127 14.64 10.74 -7.19
N GLU A 128 14.80 9.98 -8.28
CA GLU A 128 13.66 9.50 -9.07
C GLU A 128 12.64 8.73 -8.22
N ALA A 129 13.10 7.91 -7.26
CA ALA A 129 12.21 7.21 -6.34
C ALA A 129 11.38 8.18 -5.47
N LEU A 130 11.94 9.34 -5.11
CA LEU A 130 11.23 10.34 -4.33
C LEU A 130 10.20 11.10 -5.17
N TYR A 131 10.52 11.43 -6.41
CA TYR A 131 9.54 12.01 -7.34
C TYR A 131 8.42 11.01 -7.68
N ASP A 132 8.72 9.71 -7.79
CA ASP A 132 7.71 8.66 -7.93
C ASP A 132 6.76 8.65 -6.72
N LEU A 133 7.32 8.72 -5.51
CA LEU A 133 6.56 8.80 -4.27
C LEU A 133 5.68 10.05 -4.22
N GLU A 134 6.21 11.23 -4.55
CA GLU A 134 5.44 12.48 -4.59
C GLU A 134 4.27 12.40 -5.59
N ALA A 135 4.55 11.93 -6.82
CA ALA A 135 3.54 11.80 -7.86
C ALA A 135 2.43 10.82 -7.44
N TRP A 136 2.82 9.63 -6.95
CA TRP A 136 1.88 8.60 -6.49
C TRP A 136 1.06 9.05 -5.29
N MET A 137 1.69 9.67 -4.28
CA MET A 137 1.00 10.08 -3.07
C MET A 137 0.00 11.21 -3.38
N GLY A 138 0.41 12.18 -4.18
CA GLY A 138 -0.48 13.26 -4.64
C GLY A 138 -1.65 12.74 -5.46
N GLU A 139 -1.44 11.75 -6.33
CA GLU A 139 -2.52 11.11 -7.10
C GLU A 139 -3.47 10.33 -6.19
N THR A 140 -2.94 9.48 -5.30
CA THR A 140 -3.73 8.71 -4.33
C THR A 140 -4.65 9.63 -3.52
N ILE A 141 -4.12 10.74 -3.00
CA ILE A 141 -4.92 11.71 -2.22
C ILE A 141 -6.04 12.31 -3.08
N ARG A 142 -5.76 12.74 -4.31
CA ARG A 142 -6.79 13.29 -5.22
C ARG A 142 -7.90 12.30 -5.52
N GLN A 143 -7.53 11.04 -5.77
CA GLN A 143 -8.50 9.98 -6.08
C GLN A 143 -9.42 9.69 -4.89
N VAL A 144 -8.86 9.61 -3.68
CA VAL A 144 -9.62 9.34 -2.46
C VAL A 144 -10.51 10.52 -2.10
N ASP A 145 -9.99 11.75 -2.15
CA ASP A 145 -10.74 12.96 -1.85
C ASP A 145 -11.96 13.12 -2.78
N SER A 146 -11.78 12.90 -4.10
CA SER A 146 -12.89 12.86 -5.06
C SER A 146 -13.94 11.81 -4.67
N SER A 147 -13.51 10.59 -4.33
CA SER A 147 -14.45 9.52 -3.98
C SER A 147 -15.23 9.79 -2.69
N LEU A 148 -14.62 10.43 -1.68
CA LEU A 148 -15.30 10.79 -0.44
C LEU A 148 -16.30 11.93 -0.64
N LEU A 149 -15.98 12.88 -1.54
CA LEU A 149 -16.92 13.93 -1.94
C LEU A 149 -18.13 13.33 -2.65
N ASP A 150 -17.92 12.42 -3.60
CA ASP A 150 -19.00 11.73 -4.33
C ASP A 150 -19.92 10.94 -3.37
N GLU A 151 -19.34 10.22 -2.40
CA GLU A 151 -20.10 9.48 -1.38
C GLU A 151 -20.91 10.42 -0.46
N TRP A 152 -20.33 11.55 -0.09
CA TRP A 152 -21.03 12.55 0.73
C TRP A 152 -22.17 13.23 -0.02
N GLU A 153 -21.99 13.54 -1.31
CA GLU A 153 -23.05 14.08 -2.17
C GLU A 153 -24.23 13.10 -2.29
N LYS A 154 -23.95 11.81 -2.50
CA LYS A 154 -24.97 10.74 -2.52
C LYS A 154 -25.76 10.64 -1.21
N LEU A 155 -25.08 10.80 -0.06
CA LEU A 155 -25.74 10.80 1.25
C LEU A 155 -26.63 12.04 1.49
N ARG A 156 -26.32 13.16 0.82
CA ARG A 156 -27.14 14.39 0.89
C ARG A 156 -28.35 14.38 -0.03
N HIS A 157 -28.34 13.57 -1.07
CA HIS A 157 -29.43 13.45 -2.05
C HIS A 157 -29.92 11.99 -2.20
N PRO A 158 -30.59 11.40 -1.19
CA PRO A 158 -30.99 9.98 -1.22
C PRO A 158 -32.12 9.64 -2.21
N THR A 159 -32.70 10.63 -2.93
CA THR A 159 -33.93 10.48 -3.72
C THR A 159 -33.80 10.74 -5.22
N ASP A 160 -32.61 11.04 -5.75
CA ASP A 160 -32.41 11.26 -7.19
C ASP A 160 -32.06 9.98 -7.98
N GLU A 161 -32.71 8.86 -7.66
CA GLU A 161 -32.72 7.70 -8.57
C GLU A 161 -33.79 7.81 -9.68
N THR A 162 -34.66 8.82 -9.63
CA THR A 162 -35.69 9.02 -10.66
C THR A 162 -36.01 10.50 -10.87
N VAL A 163 -35.51 11.06 -11.97
CA VAL A 163 -36.16 11.96 -12.95
C VAL A 163 -35.06 12.80 -13.60
N GLY A 164 -34.67 12.43 -14.82
CA GLY A 164 -33.72 13.22 -15.60
C GLY A 164 -34.27 14.61 -15.90
N THR A 165 -33.44 15.65 -15.71
CA THR A 165 -33.24 16.83 -16.58
C THR A 165 -32.51 17.96 -15.83
N VAL A 166 -31.25 17.72 -15.48
CA VAL A 166 -30.10 18.64 -15.61
C VAL A 166 -28.91 17.70 -15.81
N GLU A 167 -27.89 18.08 -16.58
CA GLU A 167 -26.61 17.37 -16.57
C GLU A 167 -26.07 17.42 -15.13
N ASP A 168 -26.41 16.42 -14.31
CA ASP A 168 -25.69 16.09 -13.10
C ASP A 168 -24.33 15.59 -13.56
N GLN A 169 -23.43 16.54 -13.78
CA GLN A 169 -22.00 16.29 -13.81
C GLN A 169 -21.63 15.84 -12.41
N VAL A 170 -21.82 14.54 -12.13
CA VAL A 170 -21.00 13.84 -11.14
C VAL A 170 -19.58 14.32 -11.44
N PRO A 171 -18.85 14.91 -10.48
CA PRO A 171 -17.50 15.37 -10.73
C PRO A 171 -16.74 14.22 -11.40
N ASP A 172 -16.34 14.42 -12.65
CA ASP A 172 -15.72 13.36 -13.43
C ASP A 172 -14.43 13.00 -12.69
N ARG A 173 -14.42 11.79 -12.08
CA ARG A 173 -13.32 11.39 -11.20
C ARG A 173 -12.01 11.59 -11.96
N PRO A 174 -10.98 12.19 -11.36
CA PRO A 174 -9.77 12.50 -12.09
C PRO A 174 -9.23 11.23 -12.77
N ASP A 175 -8.93 11.31 -14.08
CA ASP A 175 -8.38 10.16 -14.79
C ASP A 175 -6.97 9.83 -14.27
N VAL A 176 -6.89 8.75 -13.48
CA VAL A 176 -5.66 8.27 -12.84
C VAL A 176 -4.57 7.91 -13.86
N THR A 177 -4.96 7.53 -15.08
CA THR A 177 -4.04 7.10 -16.15
C THR A 177 -3.29 8.27 -16.80
N ARG A 178 -3.75 9.51 -16.60
CA ARG A 178 -3.09 10.71 -17.14
C ARG A 178 -1.79 11.04 -16.43
N ASN A 179 -1.66 10.66 -15.16
CA ASN A 179 -0.43 10.80 -14.40
C ASN A 179 0.40 9.52 -14.52
N ALA A 180 1.06 9.33 -15.68
CA ALA A 180 1.77 8.09 -16.01
C ALA A 180 2.75 7.63 -14.91
N ARG A 181 3.43 8.59 -14.26
CA ARG A 181 4.36 8.33 -13.16
C ARG A 181 3.66 7.73 -11.94
N ALA A 182 2.61 8.38 -11.46
CA ALA A 182 1.82 7.88 -10.34
C ALA A 182 1.16 6.53 -10.67
N PHE A 183 0.59 6.44 -11.88
CA PHE A 183 -0.12 5.25 -12.33
C PHE A 183 0.81 4.04 -12.42
N ARG A 184 2.05 4.20 -12.89
CA ARG A 184 3.07 3.14 -12.88
C ARG A 184 3.34 2.61 -11.47
N VAL A 185 3.40 3.48 -10.46
CA VAL A 185 3.54 3.05 -9.05
C VAL A 185 2.30 2.30 -8.57
N MET A 186 1.10 2.75 -8.94
CA MET A 186 -0.15 2.04 -8.60
C MET A 186 -0.23 0.66 -9.24
N VAL A 187 0.18 0.53 -10.51
CA VAL A 187 0.26 -0.77 -11.19
C VAL A 187 1.24 -1.69 -10.46
N ARG A 188 2.43 -1.19 -10.10
CA ARG A 188 3.40 -1.98 -9.33
C ARG A 188 2.86 -2.44 -7.99
N ASN A 189 2.11 -1.60 -7.29
CA ASN A 189 1.44 -1.95 -6.03
C ASN A 189 0.45 -3.10 -6.22
N GLU A 190 -0.45 -2.97 -7.19
CA GLU A 190 -1.49 -3.97 -7.45
C GLU A 190 -0.93 -5.31 -7.94
N VAL A 191 0.14 -5.27 -8.74
CA VAL A 191 0.83 -6.49 -9.17
C VAL A 191 1.57 -7.14 -8.01
N PHE A 192 2.24 -6.36 -7.16
CA PHE A 192 2.91 -6.90 -5.97
C PHE A 192 1.92 -7.50 -4.97
N ARG A 193 0.67 -7.01 -4.93
CA ARG A 193 -0.40 -7.61 -4.15
C ARG A 193 -0.63 -9.08 -4.51
N TRP A 194 -0.38 -9.50 -5.75
CA TRP A 194 -0.45 -10.92 -6.12
C TRP A 194 0.54 -11.77 -5.32
N VAL A 195 1.79 -11.32 -5.26
CA VAL A 195 2.87 -11.94 -4.47
C VAL A 195 2.47 -12.00 -2.99
N GLN A 196 1.93 -10.90 -2.45
CA GLN A 196 1.50 -10.84 -1.05
C GLN A 196 0.34 -11.78 -0.71
N LEU A 197 -0.61 -11.97 -1.62
CA LEU A 197 -1.72 -12.89 -1.43
C LEU A 197 -1.25 -14.35 -1.49
N LEU A 198 -0.37 -14.68 -2.44
CA LEU A 198 0.22 -16.01 -2.54
C LEU A 198 1.08 -16.35 -1.31
N SER A 199 1.87 -15.41 -0.79
CA SER A 199 2.81 -15.68 0.31
C SER A 199 2.16 -16.20 1.59
N ARG A 200 0.90 -15.83 1.83
CA ARG A 200 0.14 -16.20 3.03
C ARG A 200 -0.37 -17.65 2.99
N ARG A 201 -0.39 -18.28 1.81
CA ARG A 201 -0.85 -19.66 1.59
C ARG A 201 -2.25 -19.95 2.14
N ARG A 202 -3.16 -18.96 2.13
CA ARG A 202 -4.55 -19.13 2.57
C ARG A 202 -5.47 -19.29 1.37
N LEU A 203 -6.47 -20.15 1.50
CA LEU A 203 -7.44 -20.39 0.44
C LEU A 203 -8.23 -19.10 0.09
N ASP A 204 -8.62 -18.31 1.08
CA ASP A 204 -9.31 -17.02 0.88
C ASP A 204 -8.48 -16.04 0.02
N ASP A 205 -7.14 -16.05 0.15
CA ASP A 205 -6.28 -15.21 -0.68
C ASP A 205 -6.23 -15.72 -2.13
N HIS A 206 -6.30 -17.04 -2.34
CA HIS A 206 -6.40 -17.65 -3.67
C HIS A 206 -7.78 -17.39 -4.30
N GLU A 207 -8.85 -17.36 -3.51
CA GLU A 207 -10.19 -16.94 -3.96
C GLU A 207 -10.18 -15.47 -4.39
N ALA A 208 -9.53 -14.60 -3.62
CA ALA A 208 -9.37 -13.20 -3.99
C ALA A 208 -8.63 -13.05 -5.33
N LEU A 209 -7.56 -13.82 -5.57
CA LEU A 209 -6.84 -13.84 -6.85
C LEU A 209 -7.65 -14.42 -8.00
N ALA A 210 -8.49 -15.41 -7.74
CA ALA A 210 -9.39 -15.99 -8.73
C ALA A 210 -10.53 -15.03 -9.10
N GLY A 211 -10.93 -14.15 -8.18
CA GLY A 211 -11.91 -13.08 -8.41
C GLY A 211 -11.37 -11.91 -9.24
N VAL A 212 -10.05 -11.78 -9.41
CA VAL A 212 -9.45 -10.78 -10.30
C VAL A 212 -9.79 -11.15 -11.75
N PRO A 213 -10.23 -10.19 -12.60
CA PRO A 213 -10.45 -10.46 -14.00
C PRO A 213 -9.19 -11.02 -14.66
N THR A 214 -9.33 -12.06 -15.48
CA THR A 214 -8.20 -12.73 -16.13
C THR A 214 -7.94 -12.15 -17.52
N VAL A 215 -6.72 -12.33 -18.01
CA VAL A 215 -6.42 -12.05 -19.41
C VAL A 215 -7.26 -12.99 -20.29
N GLY A 216 -8.03 -12.42 -21.23
CA GLY A 216 -8.94 -13.16 -22.10
C GLY A 216 -10.30 -13.53 -21.51
N ASP A 217 -10.66 -12.97 -20.34
CA ASP A 217 -11.97 -13.13 -19.68
C ASP A 217 -12.34 -14.60 -19.36
N VAL A 218 -11.34 -15.46 -19.19
CA VAL A 218 -11.51 -16.86 -18.82
C VAL A 218 -11.74 -16.97 -17.31
N ARG A 219 -12.84 -17.61 -16.89
CA ARG A 219 -13.09 -17.81 -15.47
C ARG A 219 -11.99 -18.67 -14.84
N ARG A 220 -11.33 -18.14 -13.81
CA ARG A 220 -10.37 -18.85 -12.96
C ARG A 220 -11.02 -19.19 -11.61
N THR A 221 -10.65 -20.32 -11.04
CA THR A 221 -11.02 -20.74 -9.68
C THR A 221 -9.84 -20.64 -8.73
N ALA A 222 -10.09 -20.66 -7.42
CA ALA A 222 -9.03 -20.71 -6.42
C ALA A 222 -8.14 -21.96 -6.58
N ASP A 223 -8.71 -23.08 -7.04
CA ASP A 223 -7.98 -24.31 -7.33
C ASP A 223 -6.98 -24.13 -8.49
N ASP A 224 -7.35 -23.38 -9.53
CA ASP A 224 -6.44 -23.06 -10.64
C ASP A 224 -5.24 -22.22 -10.16
N VAL A 225 -5.47 -21.22 -9.29
CA VAL A 225 -4.40 -20.42 -8.66
C VAL A 225 -3.50 -21.32 -7.84
N THR A 226 -4.10 -22.16 -6.98
CA THR A 226 -3.39 -23.10 -6.10
C THR A 226 -2.49 -24.04 -6.91
N LYS A 227 -3.03 -24.63 -7.97
CA LYS A 227 -2.28 -25.52 -8.87
C LYS A 227 -1.13 -24.81 -9.58
N SER A 228 -1.32 -23.56 -9.99
CA SER A 228 -0.30 -22.80 -10.72
C SER A 228 0.90 -22.45 -9.85
N ILE A 229 0.70 -22.13 -8.56
CA ILE A 229 1.79 -21.82 -7.63
C ILE A 229 2.35 -23.07 -6.94
N ALA A 230 1.66 -24.23 -7.00
CA ALA A 230 2.07 -25.44 -6.28
C ALA A 230 3.54 -25.85 -6.51
N PRO A 231 4.10 -25.86 -7.74
CA PRO A 231 5.47 -26.29 -7.94
C PRO A 231 6.50 -25.34 -7.31
N TYR A 232 6.19 -24.04 -7.17
CA TYR A 232 7.05 -23.12 -6.42
C TYR A 232 7.21 -23.57 -4.97
N TRP A 233 6.13 -24.03 -4.34
CA TRP A 233 6.14 -24.46 -2.94
C TRP A 233 6.78 -25.82 -2.71
N GLU A 234 6.96 -26.63 -3.75
CA GLU A 234 7.76 -27.86 -3.68
C GLU A 234 9.26 -27.53 -3.61
N GLU A 235 9.69 -26.42 -4.21
CA GLU A 235 11.08 -25.99 -4.29
C GLU A 235 11.47 -25.00 -3.17
N HIS A 236 10.59 -24.04 -2.84
CA HIS A 236 10.91 -22.92 -1.96
C HIS A 236 9.99 -22.88 -0.71
N PRO A 237 10.57 -22.75 0.51
CA PRO A 237 9.79 -22.74 1.74
C PRO A 237 9.12 -21.39 2.03
N GLU A 238 9.52 -20.31 1.37
CA GLU A 238 9.01 -18.97 1.59
C GLU A 238 8.86 -18.20 0.28
N LEU A 239 8.01 -17.17 0.29
CA LEU A 239 7.80 -16.27 -0.83
C LEU A 239 7.96 -14.84 -0.29
N PRO A 240 9.15 -14.23 -0.48
CA PRO A 240 9.47 -12.93 0.13
C PRO A 240 8.52 -11.82 -0.31
N THR A 241 8.14 -10.96 0.64
CA THR A 241 7.24 -9.82 0.42
C THR A 241 7.78 -8.51 0.99
N ASP A 242 9.08 -8.47 1.25
CA ASP A 242 9.75 -7.29 1.81
C ASP A 242 9.97 -6.18 0.77
N SER A 243 10.60 -5.09 1.20
CA SER A 243 10.93 -3.96 0.34
C SER A 243 11.89 -4.32 -0.80
N HIS A 244 12.72 -5.36 -0.63
CA HIS A 244 13.60 -5.85 -1.68
C HIS A 244 12.82 -6.59 -2.75
N ALA A 245 11.93 -7.52 -2.36
CA ALA A 245 11.07 -8.28 -3.27
C ALA A 245 10.12 -7.39 -4.08
N ARG A 246 9.67 -6.26 -3.49
CA ARG A 246 8.90 -5.25 -4.22
C ARG A 246 9.75 -4.42 -5.17
N GLY A 247 11.08 -4.47 -5.07
CA GLY A 247 12.05 -3.63 -5.77
C GLY A 247 11.87 -3.54 -7.29
N GLY A 248 12.32 -2.45 -7.89
CA GLY A 248 12.06 -2.16 -9.31
C GLY A 248 12.71 -3.15 -10.27
N ALA A 249 13.74 -3.87 -9.81
CA ALA A 249 14.40 -4.93 -10.58
C ALA A 249 13.49 -6.15 -10.84
N PHE A 250 12.47 -6.35 -10.00
CA PHE A 250 11.53 -7.47 -10.08
C PHE A 250 10.22 -7.12 -10.79
N PHE A 251 10.11 -5.91 -11.33
CA PHE A 251 8.89 -5.40 -11.93
C PHE A 251 9.16 -4.87 -13.34
N SER A 252 8.38 -5.35 -14.31
CA SER A 252 8.40 -4.87 -15.68
C SER A 252 7.00 -4.49 -16.14
N LEU A 253 6.87 -3.34 -16.78
CA LEU A 253 5.63 -2.84 -17.37
C LEU A 253 5.95 -2.31 -18.76
N ASP A 254 5.26 -2.85 -19.77
CA ASP A 254 5.27 -2.37 -21.15
C ASP A 254 4.06 -1.45 -21.37
N ASP A 255 4.31 -0.15 -21.30
CA ASP A 255 3.32 0.92 -21.45
C ASP A 255 3.22 1.47 -22.88
N SER A 256 3.73 0.73 -23.88
CA SER A 256 3.72 1.17 -25.29
C SER A 256 2.37 0.98 -25.99
N GLY A 257 1.48 0.14 -25.44
CA GLY A 257 0.16 -0.15 -26.00
C GLY A 257 -0.90 0.93 -25.70
N PRO A 258 -1.97 1.04 -26.51
CA PRO A 258 -3.01 2.06 -26.30
C PRO A 258 -4.01 1.73 -25.19
N ASP A 259 -4.35 0.45 -24.99
CA ASP A 259 -5.44 0.01 -24.09
C ASP A 259 -5.04 -1.07 -23.08
N ARG A 260 -4.00 -1.85 -23.38
CA ARG A 260 -3.53 -2.97 -22.57
C ARG A 260 -2.03 -2.90 -22.44
N TRP A 261 -1.55 -2.91 -21.19
CA TRP A 261 -0.12 -2.88 -20.88
C TRP A 261 0.29 -4.20 -20.25
N PRO A 262 1.10 -5.03 -20.93
CA PRO A 262 1.67 -6.22 -20.34
C PRO A 262 2.49 -5.86 -19.10
N VAL A 263 2.29 -6.64 -18.03
CA VAL A 263 3.00 -6.45 -16.77
C VAL A 263 3.51 -7.79 -16.25
N ARG A 264 4.70 -7.75 -15.67
CA ARG A 264 5.38 -8.91 -15.10
C ARG A 264 5.94 -8.57 -13.73
N GLN A 265 5.70 -9.46 -12.78
CA GLN A 265 6.38 -9.47 -11.49
C GLN A 265 7.16 -10.76 -11.33
N THR A 266 8.47 -10.63 -11.22
CA THR A 266 9.38 -11.72 -10.89
C THR A 266 9.38 -11.93 -9.37
N VAL A 267 9.34 -13.18 -8.94
CA VAL A 267 9.48 -13.52 -7.52
C VAL A 267 10.96 -13.41 -7.16
N ALA A 268 11.26 -12.68 -6.09
CA ALA A 268 12.59 -12.62 -5.51
C ALA A 268 12.81 -13.86 -4.64
N ASP A 269 13.09 -15.03 -5.26
CA ASP A 269 13.37 -16.25 -4.49
C ASP A 269 14.64 -16.10 -3.65
N PRO A 270 14.70 -16.74 -2.46
CA PRO A 270 15.84 -16.62 -1.55
C PRO A 270 17.19 -17.04 -2.14
N GLU A 271 17.18 -17.98 -3.08
CA GLU A 271 18.37 -18.49 -3.76
C GLU A 271 18.90 -17.54 -4.85
N GLY A 272 18.10 -16.55 -5.26
CA GLY A 272 18.47 -15.50 -6.20
C GLY A 272 18.44 -15.92 -7.68
N HIS A 273 17.75 -17.00 -8.01
CA HIS A 273 17.65 -17.50 -9.40
C HIS A 273 16.67 -16.66 -10.23
N HIS A 274 15.64 -16.13 -9.59
CA HIS A 274 14.60 -15.25 -10.13
C HIS A 274 13.84 -15.86 -11.32
N GLU A 275 13.54 -17.15 -11.23
CA GLU A 275 12.97 -17.95 -12.33
C GLU A 275 11.44 -17.95 -12.37
N TRP A 276 10.78 -17.53 -11.29
CA TRP A 276 9.33 -17.54 -11.18
C TRP A 276 8.74 -16.16 -11.48
N VAL A 277 7.70 -16.14 -12.31
CA VAL A 277 7.06 -14.90 -12.75
C VAL A 277 5.55 -14.98 -12.68
N LEU A 278 4.94 -13.83 -12.39
CA LEU A 278 3.51 -13.57 -12.47
C LEU A 278 3.28 -12.57 -13.60
N ASP A 279 2.65 -13.04 -14.67
CA ASP A 279 2.34 -12.25 -15.85
C ASP A 279 0.88 -11.83 -15.86
N GLY A 280 0.62 -10.65 -16.41
CA GLY A 280 -0.72 -10.11 -16.53
C GLY A 280 -0.79 -8.89 -17.43
N GLU A 281 -1.92 -8.18 -17.35
CA GLU A 281 -2.16 -6.97 -18.14
C GLU A 281 -2.86 -5.91 -17.30
N VAL A 282 -2.49 -4.64 -17.51
CA VAL A 282 -3.26 -3.50 -16.99
C VAL A 282 -4.49 -3.29 -17.86
N ASP A 283 -5.66 -3.14 -17.25
CA ASP A 283 -6.87 -2.64 -17.92
C ASP A 283 -6.96 -1.12 -17.73
N LEU A 284 -6.64 -0.35 -18.76
CA LEU A 284 -6.69 1.11 -18.69
C LEU A 284 -8.13 1.62 -18.55
N ALA A 285 -9.11 1.02 -19.22
CA ALA A 285 -10.49 1.48 -19.16
C ALA A 285 -11.08 1.29 -17.76
N ALA A 286 -10.92 0.09 -17.19
CA ALA A 286 -11.35 -0.19 -15.83
C ALA A 286 -10.57 0.65 -14.81
N SER A 287 -9.29 0.93 -15.06
CA SER A 287 -8.49 1.79 -14.17
C SER A 287 -9.01 3.23 -14.12
N ARG A 288 -9.48 3.77 -15.26
CA ARG A 288 -10.10 5.11 -15.31
C ARG A 288 -11.40 5.15 -14.51
N GLU A 289 -12.25 4.15 -14.69
CA GLU A 289 -13.55 4.04 -14.00
C GLU A 289 -13.36 3.88 -12.48
N GLU A 290 -12.43 3.02 -12.07
CA GLU A 290 -12.17 2.72 -10.66
C GLU A 290 -11.29 3.77 -9.96
N GLY A 291 -10.64 4.65 -10.73
CA GLY A 291 -9.66 5.64 -10.29
C GLY A 291 -8.51 5.06 -9.46
N ARG A 292 -8.09 3.85 -9.82
CA ARG A 292 -6.94 3.11 -9.28
C ARG A 292 -6.44 2.17 -10.37
N ALA A 293 -5.24 1.61 -10.21
CA ALA A 293 -4.79 0.57 -11.13
C ALA A 293 -5.70 -0.67 -11.04
N VAL A 294 -6.13 -1.17 -12.20
CA VAL A 294 -6.83 -2.44 -12.35
C VAL A 294 -5.94 -3.35 -13.20
N VAL A 295 -5.50 -4.44 -12.60
CA VAL A 295 -4.59 -5.41 -13.21
C VAL A 295 -5.24 -6.77 -13.29
N ARG A 296 -5.02 -7.46 -14.40
CA ARG A 296 -5.52 -8.79 -14.69
C ARG A 296 -4.41 -9.81 -14.57
N LEU A 297 -4.56 -10.78 -13.67
CA LEU A 297 -3.58 -11.85 -13.53
C LEU A 297 -3.73 -12.86 -14.67
N GLY A 298 -2.70 -13.00 -15.50
CA GLY A 298 -2.65 -13.88 -16.66
C GLY A 298 -2.11 -15.28 -16.34
N ALA A 299 -0.88 -15.39 -15.86
CA ALA A 299 -0.25 -16.68 -15.58
C ALA A 299 0.74 -16.59 -14.41
N ILE A 300 0.93 -17.73 -13.73
CA ILE A 300 2.00 -17.95 -12.75
C ILE A 300 2.81 -19.12 -13.30
N HIS A 301 4.08 -18.91 -13.60
CA HIS A 301 4.93 -19.95 -14.20
C HIS A 301 6.42 -19.71 -13.95
N ARG A 302 7.21 -20.75 -14.23
CA ARG A 302 8.67 -20.68 -14.32
C ARG A 302 9.09 -20.26 -15.74
N LEU A 303 10.19 -19.51 -15.85
CA LEU A 303 10.82 -19.11 -17.12
C LEU A 303 11.46 -20.28 -17.88
#